data_AF-A0A536RPW9-F1
#
_entry.id   AF-A0A536RPW9-F1
#
_cell.length_a   1.000
_cell.length_b   1.000
_cell.length_c   1.000
_cell.angle_alpha   90.00
_cell.angle_beta   90.00
_cell.angle_gamma   90.00
#
_symmetry.space_group_name_H-M   'P 1'
#
loop_
_entity.id
_entity.type
_entity.pdbx_description
1 polymer ?
#
loop_
_entity_poly.entity_id
_entity_poly.type
_entity_poly.pdbx_seq_one_letter_code
_entity_poly.pdbx_strand_id
1 'polypeptide(L)'
;MRLVALGFLGIVLLACSSSGGANASPGSGESSATNVAGTPAADLRTQLDILLGEQVMIVAKESAAAVNHSDEYASYTALLTTNLTDLTNHMRRAFGNTAATQLADAWRMQNNYLVDYAIGVVTHNDSKSNGAMSGLTTGFVPQFAQAVSEASQLPLDPVTQLTKQQVAEDKAFIDDVFAQRFPAFYKNLHAAYAQTSRLGDAIATQIALKYPDRFPGDPSAQPVDARVTLNLSLQEHSYLATMATDAVVADRAAEKTAATAALATNADSLRAAFPAAGTGFDKVWAARDAALLAYASGDAASKSALTDTFVRDFGALGHVGHAAVTAQTGATIKVIDDQRAKSSKTLADDDRAAATAMQPIADSIR
;
A
#
# COMPACT_ATOMS: atom_id res chain seq x y z
N MET A 1 65.52 -0.88 37.73
CA MET A 1 65.70 -0.68 36.27
C MET A 1 64.85 0.52 35.88
N ARG A 2 65.47 1.71 35.79
CA ARG A 2 65.62 2.55 34.57
C ARG A 2 64.26 3.01 34.00
N LEU A 3 63.85 4.28 33.90
CA LEU A 3 64.38 5.65 34.06
C LEU A 3 63.11 6.55 34.24
N VAL A 4 62.87 7.29 35.33
CA VAL A 4 63.20 8.72 35.62
C VAL A 4 63.18 9.69 34.43
N ALA A 5 62.26 10.66 34.46
CA ALA A 5 62.46 12.11 34.25
C ALA A 5 61.11 12.86 34.11
N LEU A 6 60.94 14.16 34.37
CA LEU A 6 61.42 15.17 35.34
C LEU A 6 60.69 16.48 34.92
N GLY A 7 60.37 17.38 35.87
CA GLY A 7 60.06 18.81 35.59
C GLY A 7 58.74 19.30 36.19
N PHE A 8 58.69 19.95 37.38
CA PHE A 8 58.98 21.38 37.67
C PHE A 8 58.24 22.35 36.71
N LEU A 9 57.63 23.48 37.06
CA LEU A 9 57.37 24.27 38.27
C LEU A 9 56.64 25.53 37.75
N GLY A 10 55.67 26.13 38.45
CA GLY A 10 55.10 27.40 37.99
C GLY A 10 53.93 27.94 38.80
N ILE A 11 54.26 28.68 39.85
CA ILE A 11 53.39 29.50 40.72
C ILE A 11 52.78 30.67 39.92
N VAL A 12 51.52 31.06 40.20
CA VAL A 12 51.10 32.45 40.56
C VAL A 12 49.67 32.42 41.12
N LEU A 13 49.53 32.96 42.34
CA LEU A 13 48.30 33.35 43.03
C LEU A 13 47.71 34.62 42.42
N LEU A 14 46.38 34.74 42.36
CA LEU A 14 45.66 35.98 42.69
C LEU A 14 44.16 35.70 42.86
N ALA A 15 43.71 35.92 44.09
CA ALA A 15 42.30 36.04 44.45
C ALA A 15 41.74 37.38 43.93
N CYS A 16 40.45 37.41 43.56
CA CYS A 16 39.49 38.40 44.03
C CYS A 16 38.06 38.08 43.55
N SER A 17 37.19 37.95 44.54
CA SER A 17 35.74 38.00 44.59
C SER A 17 35.04 38.87 43.53
N SER A 18 33.94 38.38 42.93
CA SER A 18 32.56 38.73 43.31
C SER A 18 31.55 38.50 42.17
N SER A 19 30.48 37.77 42.51
CA SER A 19 29.08 37.93 42.06
C SER A 19 28.71 37.95 40.57
N GLY A 20 27.93 36.94 40.17
CA GLY A 20 26.87 37.09 39.16
C GLY A 20 27.10 36.34 37.86
N GLY A 21 26.55 35.14 37.74
CA GLY A 21 26.49 34.42 36.46
C GLY A 21 25.73 33.11 36.61
N ALA A 22 24.61 33.00 35.92
CA ALA A 22 23.67 31.89 35.98
C ALA A 22 24.34 30.52 35.74
N ASN A 23 23.91 29.51 36.50
CA ASN A 23 24.09 28.10 36.16
C ASN A 23 23.38 27.84 34.81
N ALA A 24 24.12 27.92 33.71
CA ALA A 24 23.72 27.28 32.47
C ALA A 24 24.27 25.85 32.51
N SER A 25 23.42 24.90 32.90
CA SER A 25 23.63 23.49 32.54
C SER A 25 23.79 23.41 31.01
N PRO A 26 24.71 22.61 30.48
CA PRO A 26 24.66 22.27 29.06
C PRO A 26 23.37 21.50 28.85
N GLY A 27 22.39 22.16 28.23
CA GLY A 27 21.24 21.48 27.67
C GLY A 27 21.77 20.44 26.69
N SER A 28 21.53 19.18 27.00
CA SER A 28 21.49 18.11 26.02
C SER A 28 20.42 18.50 25.00
N GLY A 29 20.81 19.30 24.02
CA GLY A 29 20.10 19.38 22.76
C GLY A 29 20.22 18.01 22.12
N GLU A 30 19.31 17.11 22.48
CA GLU A 30 18.88 16.10 21.55
C GLU A 30 18.49 16.86 20.28
N SER A 31 19.39 16.84 19.30
CA SER A 31 19.03 17.08 17.91
C SER A 31 17.83 16.19 17.65
N SER A 32 16.63 16.78 17.61
CA SER A 32 15.45 16.13 17.05
C SER A 32 15.86 15.63 15.68
N ALA A 33 16.17 14.34 15.56
CA ALA A 33 16.45 13.74 14.28
C ALA A 33 15.20 13.99 13.43
N THR A 34 15.32 14.81 12.39
CA THR A 34 14.23 15.10 11.48
C THR A 34 13.61 13.78 11.05
N ASN A 35 12.30 13.59 11.25
CA ASN A 35 11.62 12.37 10.83
C ASN A 35 11.57 12.33 9.29
N VAL A 36 12.62 11.78 8.68
CA VAL A 36 12.82 11.74 7.22
C VAL A 36 11.66 11.05 6.49
N ALA A 37 11.10 10.00 7.11
CA ALA A 37 9.97 9.24 6.58
C ALA A 37 8.61 9.94 6.75
N GLY A 38 8.52 10.96 7.61
CA GLY A 38 7.30 11.72 7.89
C GLY A 38 7.26 13.10 7.24
N THR A 39 7.96 13.26 6.11
CA THR A 39 7.98 14.52 5.36
C THR A 39 6.82 14.59 4.36
N PRO A 40 6.32 15.78 3.98
CA PRO A 40 5.32 15.91 2.94
C PRO A 40 5.68 15.27 1.60
N ALA A 41 6.97 15.25 1.23
CA ALA A 41 7.44 14.52 0.04
C ALA A 41 7.26 12.99 0.20
N ALA A 42 7.59 12.45 1.38
CA ALA A 42 7.39 11.04 1.70
C ALA A 42 5.89 10.68 1.70
N ASP A 43 5.04 11.52 2.31
CA ASP A 43 3.59 11.34 2.32
C ASP A 43 2.99 11.36 0.92
N LEU A 44 3.44 12.28 0.06
CA LEU A 44 2.99 12.32 -1.33
C LEU A 44 3.26 11.00 -2.05
N ARG A 45 4.50 10.49 -1.92
CA ARG A 45 4.92 9.23 -2.54
C ARG A 45 4.10 8.05 -2.01
N THR A 46 4.12 7.85 -0.70
CA THR A 46 3.39 6.74 -0.05
C THR A 46 1.90 6.74 -0.39
N GLN A 47 1.23 7.91 -0.35
CA GLN A 47 -0.19 7.98 -0.63
C GLN A 47 -0.53 7.76 -2.10
N LEU A 48 0.30 8.25 -3.02
CA LEU A 48 0.10 8.01 -4.44
C LEU A 48 0.20 6.51 -4.76
N ASP A 49 1.23 5.83 -4.24
CA ASP A 49 1.42 4.41 -4.49
C ASP A 49 0.31 3.56 -3.87
N ILE A 50 -0.13 3.87 -2.64
CA ILE A 50 -1.26 3.20 -1.96
C ILE A 50 -2.53 3.29 -2.80
N LEU A 51 -2.84 4.46 -3.35
CA LEU A 51 -4.07 4.67 -4.14
C LEU A 51 -4.00 4.00 -5.51
N LEU A 52 -2.83 4.00 -6.15
CA LEU A 52 -2.64 3.32 -7.43
C LEU A 52 -2.70 1.79 -7.25
N GLY A 53 -2.03 1.25 -6.23
CA GLY A 53 -2.09 -0.17 -5.91
C GLY A 53 -3.49 -0.63 -5.49
N GLU A 54 -4.21 0.20 -4.72
CA GLU A 54 -5.61 -0.05 -4.38
C GLU A 54 -6.48 -0.22 -5.63
N GLN A 55 -6.32 0.63 -6.65
CA GLN A 55 -7.10 0.53 -7.89
C GLN A 55 -6.92 -0.85 -8.54
N VAL A 56 -5.70 -1.39 -8.59
CA VAL A 56 -5.44 -2.73 -9.13
C VAL A 56 -6.17 -3.81 -8.34
N MET A 57 -6.14 -3.74 -6.99
CA MET A 57 -6.87 -4.70 -6.16
C MET A 57 -8.38 -4.59 -6.36
N ILE A 58 -8.92 -3.38 -6.50
CA ILE A 58 -10.35 -3.16 -6.79
C ILE A 58 -10.72 -3.80 -8.13
N VAL A 59 -9.94 -3.56 -9.20
CA VAL A 59 -10.21 -4.15 -10.54
C VAL A 59 -10.15 -5.67 -10.50
N ALA A 60 -9.22 -6.24 -9.74
CA ALA A 60 -9.11 -7.70 -9.58
C ALA A 60 -10.34 -8.30 -8.88
N LYS A 61 -10.79 -7.70 -7.78
CA LYS A 61 -11.98 -8.16 -7.04
C LYS A 61 -13.28 -7.90 -7.82
N GLU A 62 -13.38 -6.77 -8.51
CA GLU A 62 -14.48 -6.48 -9.44
C GLU A 62 -14.56 -7.54 -10.56
N SER A 63 -13.42 -7.88 -11.17
CA SER A 63 -13.36 -8.88 -12.25
C SER A 63 -13.76 -10.27 -11.74
N ALA A 64 -13.32 -10.67 -10.55
CA ALA A 64 -13.73 -11.93 -9.93
C ALA A 64 -15.24 -11.97 -9.66
N ALA A 65 -15.84 -10.85 -9.22
CA ALA A 65 -17.28 -10.76 -8.95
C ALA A 65 -18.15 -10.77 -10.22
N ALA A 66 -17.58 -10.44 -11.39
CA ALA A 66 -18.33 -10.26 -12.65
C ALA A 66 -19.05 -11.53 -13.15
N VAL A 67 -18.63 -12.74 -12.73
CA VAL A 67 -19.17 -13.98 -13.27
C VAL A 67 -20.57 -14.31 -12.74
N ASN A 68 -20.90 -13.97 -11.48
CA ASN A 68 -22.22 -14.30 -10.87
C ASN A 68 -22.57 -13.48 -9.61
N HIS A 69 -21.90 -12.36 -9.32
CA HIS A 69 -22.06 -11.62 -8.05
C HIS A 69 -22.43 -10.16 -8.31
N SER A 70 -23.64 -9.90 -8.83
CA SER A 70 -24.04 -8.56 -9.32
C SER A 70 -23.96 -7.45 -8.26
N ASP A 71 -24.37 -7.73 -7.02
CA ASP A 71 -24.33 -6.74 -5.93
C ASP A 71 -22.89 -6.46 -5.50
N GLU A 72 -22.03 -7.49 -5.49
CA GLU A 72 -20.62 -7.37 -5.15
C GLU A 72 -19.86 -6.61 -6.23
N TYR A 73 -20.09 -6.97 -7.49
CA TYR A 73 -19.58 -6.25 -8.65
C TYR A 73 -19.93 -4.76 -8.58
N ALA A 74 -21.21 -4.43 -8.35
CA ALA A 74 -21.65 -3.04 -8.21
C ALA A 74 -20.97 -2.31 -7.05
N SER A 75 -20.70 -2.99 -5.93
CA SER A 75 -19.97 -2.40 -4.80
C SER A 75 -18.52 -2.03 -5.17
N TYR A 76 -17.80 -2.88 -5.92
CA TYR A 76 -16.44 -2.56 -6.37
C TYR A 76 -16.41 -1.49 -7.48
N THR A 77 -17.40 -1.46 -8.38
CA THR A 77 -17.54 -0.36 -9.34
C THR A 77 -17.74 0.99 -8.63
N ALA A 78 -18.53 1.02 -7.56
CA ALA A 78 -18.67 2.22 -6.73
C ALA A 78 -17.34 2.58 -6.05
N LEU A 79 -16.61 1.58 -5.54
CA LEU A 79 -15.31 1.77 -4.92
C LEU A 79 -14.25 2.33 -5.87
N LEU A 80 -14.25 1.94 -7.16
CA LEU A 80 -13.39 2.57 -8.18
C LEU A 80 -13.62 4.08 -8.29
N THR A 81 -14.88 4.51 -8.15
CA THR A 81 -15.23 5.94 -8.18
C THR A 81 -14.70 6.66 -6.95
N THR A 82 -14.78 6.02 -5.78
CA THR A 82 -14.23 6.56 -4.53
C THR A 82 -12.70 6.65 -4.59
N ASN A 83 -12.01 5.60 -5.03
CA ASN A 83 -10.56 5.59 -5.24
C ASN A 83 -10.12 6.70 -6.22
N LEU A 84 -10.81 6.85 -7.36
CA LEU A 84 -10.55 7.94 -8.30
C LEU A 84 -10.72 9.33 -7.66
N THR A 85 -11.74 9.49 -6.82
CA THR A 85 -11.98 10.76 -6.11
C THR A 85 -10.82 11.08 -5.18
N ASP A 86 -10.33 10.10 -4.43
CA ASP A 86 -9.17 10.26 -3.54
C ASP A 86 -7.90 10.54 -4.34
N LEU A 87 -7.62 9.76 -5.39
CA LEU A 87 -6.50 10.00 -6.29
C LEU A 87 -6.53 11.43 -6.86
N THR A 88 -7.69 11.89 -7.31
CA THR A 88 -7.89 13.26 -7.82
C THR A 88 -7.62 14.31 -6.73
N ASN A 89 -8.03 14.06 -5.50
CA ASN A 89 -7.77 14.97 -4.37
C ASN A 89 -6.26 15.07 -4.08
N HIS A 90 -5.52 13.96 -4.12
CA HIS A 90 -4.06 13.95 -3.99
C HIS A 90 -3.39 14.66 -5.18
N MET A 91 -3.79 14.35 -6.42
CA MET A 91 -3.30 15.00 -7.63
C MET A 91 -3.58 16.50 -7.63
N ARG A 92 -4.72 16.97 -7.11
CA ARG A 92 -5.04 18.39 -6.99
C ARG A 92 -4.09 19.11 -6.04
N ARG A 93 -3.76 18.49 -4.91
CA ARG A 93 -2.74 19.02 -4.00
C ARG A 93 -1.38 19.06 -4.69
N ALA A 94 -1.06 18.07 -5.52
CA ALA A 94 0.24 17.98 -6.17
C ALA A 94 0.39 18.95 -7.36
N PHE A 95 -0.55 18.93 -8.31
CA PHE A 95 -0.47 19.57 -9.63
C PHE A 95 -1.41 20.76 -9.82
N GLY A 96 -2.30 21.04 -8.87
CA GLY A 96 -3.35 22.05 -9.02
C GLY A 96 -4.59 21.53 -9.76
N ASN A 97 -5.61 22.39 -9.85
CA ASN A 97 -6.96 21.98 -10.31
C ASN A 97 -7.00 21.49 -11.76
N THR A 98 -6.40 22.23 -12.70
CA THR A 98 -6.51 21.92 -14.14
C THR A 98 -5.89 20.56 -14.48
N ALA A 99 -4.65 20.34 -14.04
CA ALA A 99 -3.94 19.08 -14.28
C ALA A 99 -4.63 17.90 -13.58
N ALA A 100 -5.12 18.08 -12.34
CA ALA A 100 -5.87 17.05 -11.65
C ALA A 100 -7.16 16.66 -12.37
N THR A 101 -7.89 17.62 -12.96
CA THR A 101 -9.08 17.32 -13.76
C THR A 101 -8.74 16.51 -15.01
N GLN A 102 -7.69 16.90 -15.76
CA GLN A 102 -7.27 16.17 -16.97
C GLN A 102 -6.82 14.74 -16.64
N LEU A 103 -6.04 14.57 -15.56
CA LEU A 103 -5.62 13.25 -15.08
C LEU A 103 -6.81 12.41 -14.63
N ALA A 104 -7.77 13.00 -13.93
CA ALA A 104 -8.99 12.31 -13.49
C ALA A 104 -9.86 11.85 -14.67
N ASP A 105 -9.96 12.67 -15.73
CA ASP A 105 -10.68 12.29 -16.95
C ASP A 105 -10.01 11.12 -17.67
N ALA A 106 -8.68 11.14 -17.80
CA ALA A 106 -7.93 10.03 -18.37
C ALA A 106 -8.03 8.76 -17.51
N TRP A 107 -7.96 8.87 -16.18
CA TRP A 107 -8.07 7.73 -15.26
C TRP A 107 -9.48 7.12 -15.28
N ARG A 108 -10.52 7.95 -15.35
CA ARG A 108 -11.90 7.49 -15.54
C ARG A 108 -12.08 6.73 -16.84
N MET A 109 -11.41 7.17 -17.91
CA MET A 109 -11.39 6.46 -19.19
C MET A 109 -10.76 5.07 -19.05
N GLN A 110 -9.64 4.96 -18.33
CA GLN A 110 -9.02 3.65 -18.04
C GLN A 110 -9.98 2.72 -17.31
N ASN A 111 -10.58 3.18 -16.20
CA ASN A 111 -11.52 2.37 -15.42
C ASN A 111 -12.68 1.85 -16.28
N ASN A 112 -13.26 2.71 -17.12
CA ASN A 112 -14.33 2.31 -18.04
C ASN A 112 -13.86 1.23 -19.03
N TYR A 113 -12.67 1.37 -19.61
CA TYR A 113 -12.16 0.35 -20.54
C TYR A 113 -11.75 -0.95 -19.85
N LEU A 114 -11.22 -0.93 -18.63
CA LEU A 114 -10.95 -2.14 -17.85
C LEU A 114 -12.24 -2.90 -17.54
N VAL A 115 -13.28 -2.18 -17.13
CA VAL A 115 -14.64 -2.73 -16.95
C VAL A 115 -15.18 -3.33 -18.25
N ASP A 116 -15.11 -2.59 -19.36
CA ASP A 116 -15.57 -3.08 -20.66
C ASP A 116 -14.78 -4.30 -21.14
N TYR A 117 -13.47 -4.33 -20.87
CA TYR A 117 -12.60 -5.47 -21.16
C TYR A 117 -13.04 -6.70 -20.37
N ALA A 118 -13.18 -6.58 -19.05
CA ALA A 118 -13.63 -7.66 -18.19
C ALA A 118 -14.99 -8.21 -18.62
N ILE A 119 -15.95 -7.33 -18.91
CA ILE A 119 -17.27 -7.71 -19.47
C ILE A 119 -17.11 -8.43 -20.81
N GLY A 120 -16.24 -7.92 -21.70
CA GLY A 120 -15.97 -8.54 -22.99
C GLY A 120 -15.43 -9.96 -22.84
N VAL A 121 -14.49 -10.18 -21.93
CA VAL A 121 -13.90 -11.50 -21.66
C VAL A 121 -14.94 -12.46 -21.07
N VAL A 122 -15.66 -12.04 -20.01
CA VAL A 122 -16.62 -12.93 -19.32
C VAL A 122 -17.84 -13.30 -20.18
N THR A 123 -18.23 -12.42 -21.11
CA THR A 123 -19.34 -12.67 -22.05
C THR A 123 -18.89 -13.29 -23.37
N HIS A 124 -17.61 -13.63 -23.52
CA HIS A 124 -17.01 -14.13 -24.77
C HIS A 124 -17.29 -13.22 -25.98
N ASN A 125 -17.30 -11.91 -25.75
CA ASN A 125 -17.50 -10.89 -26.78
C ASN A 125 -16.16 -10.29 -27.21
N ASP A 126 -15.52 -10.95 -28.18
CA ASP A 126 -14.23 -10.52 -28.73
C ASP A 126 -14.25 -9.11 -29.31
N SER A 127 -15.37 -8.68 -29.90
CA SER A 127 -15.47 -7.30 -30.41
C SER A 127 -15.40 -6.28 -29.28
N LYS A 128 -16.02 -6.58 -28.13
CA LYS A 128 -16.01 -5.69 -26.97
C LYS A 128 -14.65 -5.68 -26.28
N SER A 129 -14.06 -6.85 -26.03
CA SER A 129 -12.73 -6.93 -25.41
C SER A 129 -11.64 -6.30 -26.30
N ASN A 130 -11.66 -6.55 -27.62
CA ASN A 130 -10.71 -5.91 -28.54
C ASN A 130 -10.94 -4.39 -28.65
N GLY A 131 -12.20 -3.94 -28.64
CA GLY A 131 -12.52 -2.51 -28.61
C GLY A 131 -12.00 -1.81 -27.35
N ALA A 132 -12.18 -2.44 -26.19
CA ALA A 132 -11.68 -1.94 -24.91
C ALA A 132 -10.15 -1.89 -24.87
N MET A 133 -9.45 -2.94 -25.34
CA MET A 133 -7.98 -2.93 -25.43
C MET A 133 -7.45 -1.87 -26.39
N SER A 134 -8.14 -1.66 -27.52
CA SER A 134 -7.81 -0.56 -28.44
C SER A 134 -7.99 0.79 -27.77
N GLY A 135 -9.07 0.98 -27.00
CA GLY A 135 -9.31 2.18 -26.20
C GLY A 135 -8.23 2.45 -25.16
N LEU A 136 -7.80 1.42 -24.44
CA LEU A 136 -6.69 1.51 -23.47
C LEU A 136 -5.38 1.94 -24.14
N THR A 137 -5.03 1.29 -25.25
CA THR A 137 -3.72 1.45 -25.89
C THR A 137 -3.61 2.70 -26.77
N THR A 138 -4.69 3.10 -27.44
CA THR A 138 -4.71 4.22 -28.41
C THR A 138 -5.37 5.47 -27.86
N GLY A 139 -6.22 5.35 -26.84
CA GLY A 139 -6.90 6.46 -26.17
C GLY A 139 -6.24 6.81 -24.84
N PHE A 140 -6.40 5.93 -23.84
CA PHE A 140 -5.96 6.18 -22.47
C PHE A 140 -4.45 6.40 -22.36
N VAL A 141 -3.63 5.46 -22.81
CA VAL A 141 -2.16 5.52 -22.70
C VAL A 141 -1.57 6.85 -23.18
N PRO A 142 -1.81 7.32 -24.43
CA PRO A 142 -1.23 8.57 -24.89
C PRO A 142 -1.79 9.80 -24.15
N GLN A 143 -3.09 9.83 -23.83
CA GLN A 143 -3.70 10.96 -23.11
C GLN A 143 -3.16 11.08 -21.69
N PHE A 144 -3.10 9.98 -20.97
CA PHE A 144 -2.58 9.94 -19.61
C PHE A 144 -1.09 10.28 -19.57
N ALA A 145 -0.29 9.70 -20.48
CA ALA A 145 1.13 9.99 -20.54
C ALA A 145 1.41 11.46 -20.86
N GLN A 146 0.64 12.06 -21.77
CA GLN A 146 0.74 13.49 -22.08
C GLN A 146 0.37 14.35 -20.87
N ALA A 147 -0.75 14.07 -20.20
CA ALA A 147 -1.19 14.83 -19.03
C ALA A 147 -0.18 14.75 -17.87
N VAL A 148 0.37 13.56 -17.61
CA VAL A 148 1.44 13.37 -16.61
C VAL A 148 2.70 14.11 -17.02
N SER A 149 3.15 13.99 -18.28
CA SER A 149 4.33 14.69 -18.81
C SER A 149 4.18 16.21 -18.66
N GLU A 150 3.02 16.78 -18.98
CA GLU A 150 2.76 18.21 -18.84
C GLU A 150 2.75 18.66 -17.36
N ALA A 151 2.10 17.88 -16.49
CA ALA A 151 1.97 18.22 -15.08
C ALA A 151 3.31 18.11 -14.31
N SER A 152 4.08 17.07 -14.61
CA SER A 152 5.30 16.69 -13.88
C SER A 152 6.62 17.07 -14.58
N GLN A 153 6.60 17.37 -15.89
CA GLN A 153 7.79 17.48 -16.75
C GLN A 153 8.62 16.19 -16.89
N LEU A 154 8.06 15.04 -16.51
CA LEU A 154 8.63 13.75 -16.85
C LEU A 154 8.69 13.58 -18.39
N PRO A 155 9.74 12.95 -18.94
CA PRO A 155 9.78 12.65 -20.36
C PRO A 155 8.60 11.75 -20.76
N LEU A 156 7.93 12.11 -21.86
CA LEU A 156 6.71 11.43 -22.34
C LEU A 156 6.93 9.93 -22.61
N ASP A 157 8.06 9.56 -23.21
CA ASP A 157 8.36 8.18 -23.59
C ASP A 157 8.39 7.21 -22.39
N PRO A 158 9.18 7.46 -21.32
CA PRO A 158 9.13 6.68 -20.09
C PRO A 158 7.73 6.54 -19.50
N VAL A 159 6.96 7.63 -19.41
CA VAL A 159 5.59 7.57 -18.85
C VAL A 159 4.69 6.70 -19.73
N THR A 160 4.81 6.83 -21.05
CA THR A 160 4.09 6.01 -22.03
C THR A 160 4.42 4.53 -21.83
N GLN A 161 5.70 4.17 -21.64
CA GLN A 161 6.10 2.78 -21.43
C GLN A 161 5.60 2.21 -20.11
N LEU A 162 5.69 2.98 -19.01
CA LEU A 162 5.16 2.55 -17.71
C LEU A 162 3.64 2.31 -17.77
N THR A 163 2.91 3.21 -18.44
CA THR A 163 1.45 3.11 -18.60
C THR A 163 1.07 1.92 -19.49
N LYS A 164 1.80 1.68 -20.59
CA LYS A 164 1.60 0.49 -21.43
C LYS A 164 1.86 -0.81 -20.68
N GLN A 165 2.90 -0.85 -19.87
CA GLN A 165 3.19 -2.01 -19.04
C GLN A 165 2.05 -2.27 -18.05
N GLN A 166 1.56 -1.24 -17.36
CA GLN A 166 0.42 -1.39 -16.43
C GLN A 166 -0.80 -1.99 -17.14
N VAL A 167 -1.18 -1.46 -18.32
CA VAL A 167 -2.30 -2.01 -19.12
C VAL A 167 -2.10 -3.48 -19.47
N ALA A 168 -0.86 -3.91 -19.74
CA ALA A 168 -0.56 -5.31 -20.05
C ALA A 168 -0.66 -6.21 -18.82
N GLU A 169 -0.18 -5.76 -17.66
CA GLU A 169 -0.30 -6.48 -16.39
C GLU A 169 -1.78 -6.59 -15.94
N ASP A 170 -2.54 -5.49 -16.07
CA ASP A 170 -3.97 -5.47 -15.76
C ASP A 170 -4.73 -6.50 -16.60
N LYS A 171 -4.45 -6.51 -17.91
CA LYS A 171 -5.01 -7.49 -18.83
C LYS A 171 -4.68 -8.93 -18.41
N ALA A 172 -3.43 -9.19 -17.98
CA ALA A 172 -2.97 -10.53 -17.67
C ALA A 172 -3.73 -11.14 -16.48
N PHE A 173 -3.90 -10.41 -15.37
CA PHE A 173 -4.66 -10.95 -14.24
C PHE A 173 -6.15 -11.07 -14.57
N ILE A 174 -6.73 -10.14 -15.37
CA ILE A 174 -8.14 -10.23 -15.79
C ILE A 174 -8.37 -11.51 -16.61
N ASP A 175 -7.48 -11.80 -17.56
CA ASP A 175 -7.57 -13.02 -18.36
C ASP A 175 -7.46 -14.29 -17.50
N ASP A 176 -6.53 -14.28 -16.54
CA ASP A 176 -6.29 -15.45 -15.68
C ASP A 176 -7.43 -15.74 -14.72
N VAL A 177 -8.10 -14.73 -14.16
CA VAL A 177 -9.26 -14.96 -13.26
C VAL A 177 -10.43 -15.57 -14.03
N PHE A 178 -10.73 -15.08 -15.23
CA PHE A 178 -11.80 -15.64 -16.07
C PHE A 178 -11.44 -17.01 -16.65
N ALA A 179 -10.15 -17.28 -16.89
CA ALA A 179 -9.66 -18.59 -17.27
C ALA A 179 -9.48 -19.55 -16.07
N GLN A 180 -9.82 -19.11 -14.84
CA GLN A 180 -9.65 -19.86 -13.59
C GLN A 180 -8.22 -20.35 -13.32
N ARG A 181 -7.22 -19.62 -13.85
CA ARG A 181 -5.80 -19.92 -13.66
C ARG A 181 -5.28 -19.24 -12.39
N PHE A 182 -5.87 -19.59 -11.24
CA PHE A 182 -5.64 -18.87 -9.98
C PHE A 182 -4.16 -18.67 -9.61
N PRO A 183 -3.24 -19.64 -9.75
CA PRO A 183 -1.82 -19.38 -9.50
C PRO A 183 -1.21 -18.29 -10.39
N ALA A 184 -1.62 -18.23 -11.67
CA ALA A 184 -1.16 -17.19 -12.59
C ALA A 184 -1.84 -15.85 -12.28
N PHE A 185 -3.14 -15.86 -11.95
CA PHE A 185 -3.89 -14.69 -11.52
C PHE A 185 -3.21 -13.97 -10.35
N TYR A 186 -2.92 -14.66 -9.24
CA TYR A 186 -2.28 -14.02 -8.09
C TYR A 186 -0.85 -13.55 -8.37
N LYS A 187 -0.10 -14.27 -9.22
CA LYS A 187 1.24 -13.83 -9.66
C LYS A 187 1.17 -12.54 -10.48
N ASN A 188 0.27 -12.50 -11.46
CA ASN A 188 0.11 -11.33 -12.34
C ASN A 188 -0.57 -10.17 -11.61
N LEU A 189 -1.43 -10.44 -10.62
CA LEU A 189 -1.98 -9.43 -9.73
C LEU A 189 -0.88 -8.75 -8.91
N HIS A 190 0.03 -9.53 -8.32
CA HIS A 190 1.19 -8.98 -7.62
C HIS A 190 2.08 -8.14 -8.56
N ALA A 191 2.30 -8.61 -9.79
CA ALA A 191 3.07 -7.86 -10.79
C ALA A 191 2.40 -6.53 -11.18
N ALA A 192 1.08 -6.54 -11.42
CA ALA A 192 0.30 -5.34 -11.68
C ALA A 192 0.34 -4.37 -10.50
N TYR A 193 0.19 -4.87 -9.27
CA TYR A 193 0.25 -4.09 -8.04
C TYR A 193 1.62 -3.43 -7.88
N ALA A 194 2.71 -4.20 -8.03
CA ALA A 194 4.08 -3.68 -7.95
C ALA A 194 4.44 -2.71 -9.10
N GLN A 195 3.85 -2.86 -10.29
CA GLN A 195 4.07 -1.95 -11.41
C GLN A 195 3.50 -0.55 -11.13
N THR A 196 2.44 -0.42 -10.33
CA THR A 196 1.84 0.88 -10.00
C THR A 196 2.78 1.80 -9.24
N SER A 197 3.59 1.26 -8.31
CA SER A 197 4.53 2.06 -7.53
C SER A 197 5.64 2.66 -8.39
N ARG A 198 6.03 2.02 -9.50
CA ARG A 198 7.02 2.60 -10.42
C ARG A 198 6.53 3.91 -11.07
N LEU A 199 5.23 3.97 -11.37
CA LEU A 199 4.60 5.17 -11.90
C LEU A 199 4.42 6.23 -10.80
N GLY A 200 3.90 5.83 -9.63
CA GLY A 200 3.70 6.71 -8.49
C GLY A 200 5.02 7.31 -7.98
N ASP A 201 6.07 6.50 -7.84
CA ASP A 201 7.44 6.93 -7.48
C ASP A 201 7.98 7.99 -8.44
N ALA A 202 7.89 7.73 -9.76
CA ALA A 202 8.39 8.66 -10.77
C ALA A 202 7.66 10.02 -10.69
N ILE A 203 6.34 9.96 -10.52
CA ILE A 203 5.49 11.15 -10.42
C ILE A 203 5.76 11.92 -9.12
N ALA A 204 5.69 11.25 -7.97
CA ALA A 204 5.84 11.87 -6.66
C ALA A 204 7.23 12.49 -6.48
N THR A 205 8.28 11.79 -6.94
CA THR A 205 9.66 12.29 -6.89
C THR A 205 9.80 13.58 -7.69
N GLN A 206 9.29 13.64 -8.93
CA GLN A 206 9.40 14.86 -9.72
C GLN A 206 8.59 16.03 -9.16
N ILE A 207 7.42 15.76 -8.60
CA ILE A 207 6.61 16.80 -7.96
C ILE A 207 7.34 17.39 -6.75
N ALA A 208 7.92 16.55 -5.90
CA ALA A 208 8.66 17.00 -4.72
C ALA A 208 9.86 17.87 -5.12
N LEU A 209 10.61 17.48 -6.16
CA LEU A 209 11.72 18.26 -6.70
C LEU A 209 11.28 19.61 -7.27
N LYS A 210 10.12 19.67 -7.93
CA LYS A 210 9.60 20.88 -8.57
C LYS A 210 8.99 21.86 -7.58
N TYR A 211 8.38 21.36 -6.50
CA TYR A 211 7.68 22.17 -5.51
C TYR A 211 8.18 21.91 -4.08
N PRO A 212 9.48 22.16 -3.80
CA PRO A 212 10.08 21.83 -2.51
C PRO A 212 9.45 22.61 -1.33
N ASP A 213 8.88 23.78 -1.58
CA ASP A 213 8.17 24.57 -0.56
C ASP A 213 6.86 23.90 -0.13
N ARG A 214 6.22 23.15 -1.02
CA ARG A 214 4.94 22.45 -0.77
C ARG A 214 5.15 21.01 -0.33
N PHE A 215 6.22 20.40 -0.82
CA PHE A 215 6.61 19.02 -0.55
C PHE A 215 8.06 18.97 -0.05
N PRO A 216 8.35 19.54 1.13
CA PRO A 216 9.69 19.45 1.69
C PRO A 216 10.04 18.00 2.04
N GLY A 217 11.32 17.67 1.97
CA GLY A 217 11.86 16.34 2.22
C GLY A 217 12.44 15.68 0.97
N ASP A 218 13.26 14.66 1.19
CA ASP A 218 13.79 13.83 0.11
C ASP A 218 12.89 12.58 -0.05
N PRO A 219 12.08 12.48 -1.12
CA PRO A 219 11.22 11.33 -1.34
C PRO A 219 12.00 10.04 -1.66
N SER A 220 13.29 10.14 -1.98
CA SER A 220 14.17 9.01 -2.33
C SER A 220 15.03 8.51 -1.15
N ALA A 221 14.86 9.11 0.03
CA ALA A 221 15.61 8.68 1.20
C ALA A 221 15.23 7.24 1.62
N GLN A 222 16.22 6.44 2.03
CA GLN A 222 16.01 5.03 2.41
C GLN A 222 14.90 4.82 3.47
N PRO A 223 14.73 5.67 4.50
CA PRO A 223 13.59 5.54 5.42
C PRO A 223 12.21 5.71 4.75
N VAL A 224 12.14 6.50 3.67
CA VAL A 224 10.92 6.65 2.85
C VAL A 224 10.67 5.39 2.04
N ASP A 225 11.71 4.81 1.42
CA ASP A 225 11.59 3.52 0.71
C ASP A 225 11.06 2.42 1.64
N ALA A 226 11.60 2.33 2.86
CA ALA A 226 11.16 1.35 3.85
C ALA A 226 9.68 1.55 4.23
N ARG A 227 9.26 2.81 4.46
CA ARG A 227 7.87 3.17 4.76
C ARG A 227 6.93 2.81 3.60
N VAL A 228 7.28 3.18 2.37
CA VAL A 228 6.49 2.87 1.16
C VAL A 228 6.36 1.35 1.01
N THR A 229 7.48 0.62 1.07
CA THR A 229 7.52 -0.84 0.96
C THR A 229 6.60 -1.51 1.98
N LEU A 230 6.66 -1.08 3.24
CA LEU A 230 5.86 -1.66 4.32
C LEU A 230 4.37 -1.34 4.14
N ASN A 231 4.02 -0.11 3.77
CA ASN A 231 2.64 0.28 3.49
C ASN A 231 2.03 -0.54 2.35
N LEU A 232 2.73 -0.63 1.22
CA LEU A 232 2.27 -1.38 0.05
C LEU A 232 2.15 -2.88 0.35
N SER A 233 3.16 -3.44 1.02
CA SER A 233 3.15 -4.87 1.35
C SER A 233 1.99 -5.22 2.30
N LEU A 234 1.72 -4.38 3.31
CA LEU A 234 0.60 -4.60 4.25
C LEU A 234 -0.77 -4.38 3.59
N GLN A 235 -0.90 -3.40 2.69
CA GLN A 235 -2.13 -3.16 1.93
C GLN A 235 -2.43 -4.36 1.02
N GLU A 236 -1.45 -4.79 0.21
CA GLU A 236 -1.59 -5.98 -0.64
C GLU A 236 -1.96 -7.22 0.20
N HIS A 237 -1.27 -7.43 1.32
CA HIS A 237 -1.56 -8.53 2.23
C HIS A 237 -3.00 -8.50 2.73
N SER A 238 -3.51 -7.33 3.10
CA SER A 238 -4.89 -7.19 3.58
C SER A 238 -5.89 -7.62 2.50
N TYR A 239 -5.72 -7.18 1.26
CA TYR A 239 -6.59 -7.61 0.18
C TYR A 239 -6.45 -9.10 -0.13
N LEU A 240 -5.23 -9.63 -0.23
CA LEU A 240 -4.99 -11.08 -0.42
C LEU A 240 -5.65 -11.92 0.69
N ALA A 241 -5.64 -11.42 1.94
CA ALA A 241 -6.28 -12.10 3.06
C ALA A 241 -7.78 -12.20 2.86
N THR A 242 -8.42 -11.10 2.47
CA THR A 242 -9.86 -11.08 2.20
C THR A 242 -10.26 -11.92 0.98
N MET A 243 -9.40 -12.02 -0.04
CA MET A 243 -9.61 -12.90 -1.18
C MET A 243 -9.49 -14.38 -0.78
N ALA A 244 -8.51 -14.71 0.08
CA ALA A 244 -8.36 -16.07 0.59
C ALA A 244 -9.52 -16.48 1.51
N THR A 245 -9.99 -15.59 2.39
CA THR A 245 -11.16 -15.86 3.24
C THR A 245 -12.44 -15.98 2.43
N ASP A 246 -12.61 -15.17 1.39
CA ASP A 246 -13.76 -15.30 0.50
C ASP A 246 -13.76 -16.64 -0.24
N ALA A 247 -12.60 -17.09 -0.72
CA ALA A 247 -12.44 -18.41 -1.32
C ALA A 247 -12.73 -19.55 -0.32
N VAL A 248 -12.42 -19.37 0.98
CA VAL A 248 -12.80 -20.31 2.04
C VAL A 248 -14.33 -20.31 2.23
N VAL A 249 -14.96 -19.15 2.38
CA VAL A 249 -16.41 -19.02 2.61
C VAL A 249 -17.21 -19.59 1.45
N ALA A 250 -16.74 -19.39 0.22
CA ALA A 250 -17.37 -19.86 -1.00
C ALA A 250 -16.99 -21.31 -1.39
N ASP A 251 -16.18 -22.00 -0.57
CA ASP A 251 -15.69 -23.37 -0.82
C ASP A 251 -14.95 -23.54 -2.17
N ARG A 252 -14.19 -22.52 -2.59
CA ARG A 252 -13.42 -22.49 -3.85
C ARG A 252 -12.01 -23.04 -3.64
N ALA A 253 -11.88 -24.36 -3.51
CA ALA A 253 -10.63 -25.03 -3.09
C ALA A 253 -9.37 -24.67 -3.91
N ALA A 254 -9.47 -24.61 -5.24
CA ALA A 254 -8.34 -24.27 -6.12
C ALA A 254 -7.87 -22.83 -5.90
N GLU A 255 -8.82 -21.90 -5.79
CA GLU A 255 -8.54 -20.49 -5.55
C GLU A 255 -8.02 -20.24 -4.14
N LYS A 256 -8.63 -20.88 -3.13
CA LYS A 256 -8.13 -20.86 -1.75
C LYS A 256 -6.66 -21.25 -1.69
N THR A 257 -6.26 -22.30 -2.40
CA THR A 257 -4.87 -22.78 -2.44
C THR A 257 -3.95 -21.72 -3.02
N ALA A 258 -4.35 -21.10 -4.14
CA ALA A 258 -3.55 -20.07 -4.80
C ALA A 258 -3.47 -18.77 -3.96
N ALA A 259 -4.58 -18.34 -3.37
CA ALA A 259 -4.66 -17.15 -2.52
C ALA A 259 -3.80 -17.30 -1.25
N THR A 260 -3.85 -18.49 -0.62
CA THR A 260 -3.01 -18.81 0.55
C THR A 260 -1.52 -18.83 0.19
N ALA A 261 -1.16 -19.31 -1.00
CA ALA A 261 0.23 -19.26 -1.47
C ALA A 261 0.70 -17.82 -1.74
N ALA A 262 -0.19 -16.97 -2.26
CA ALA A 262 0.07 -15.54 -2.45
C ALA A 262 0.28 -14.82 -1.10
N LEU A 263 -0.54 -15.12 -0.08
CA LEU A 263 -0.35 -14.63 1.30
C LEU A 263 1.02 -15.01 1.86
N ALA A 264 1.42 -16.27 1.73
CA ALA A 264 2.72 -16.74 2.20
C ALA A 264 3.88 -16.01 1.49
N THR A 265 3.77 -15.83 0.17
CA THR A 265 4.78 -15.11 -0.62
C THR A 265 4.88 -13.64 -0.20
N ASN A 266 3.75 -12.96 0.00
CA ASN A 266 3.74 -11.59 0.48
C ASN A 266 4.24 -11.50 1.95
N ALA A 267 3.93 -12.48 2.80
CA ALA A 267 4.45 -12.54 4.17
C ALA A 267 5.98 -12.65 4.22
N ASP A 268 6.60 -13.37 3.28
CA ASP A 268 8.06 -13.39 3.12
C ASP A 268 8.64 -12.00 2.78
N SER A 269 7.97 -11.25 1.91
CA SER A 269 8.33 -9.86 1.59
C SER A 269 8.15 -8.93 2.80
N LEU A 270 7.05 -9.07 3.54
CA LEU A 270 6.81 -8.32 4.77
C LEU A 270 7.89 -8.60 5.82
N ARG A 271 8.27 -9.86 6.01
CA ARG A 271 9.36 -10.22 6.93
C ARG A 271 10.66 -9.53 6.55
N ALA A 272 10.98 -9.45 5.26
CA ALA A 272 12.19 -8.79 4.77
C ALA A 272 12.15 -7.27 4.98
N ALA A 273 10.96 -6.66 4.91
CA ALA A 273 10.75 -5.22 5.13
C ALA A 273 10.64 -4.84 6.63
N PHE A 274 10.41 -5.80 7.52
CA PHE A 274 10.20 -5.54 8.94
C PHE A 274 11.53 -5.27 9.67
N PRO A 275 11.70 -4.14 10.38
CA PRO A 275 12.99 -3.74 10.97
C PRO A 275 13.50 -4.67 12.07
N ALA A 276 12.63 -5.48 12.69
CA ALA A 276 12.99 -6.50 13.69
C ALA A 276 13.17 -7.92 13.11
N ALA A 277 13.57 -8.03 11.83
CA ALA A 277 13.65 -9.30 11.10
C ALA A 277 14.38 -10.42 11.88
N GLY A 278 13.60 -11.41 12.33
CA GLY A 278 14.13 -12.71 12.72
C GLY A 278 13.27 -13.49 13.72
N THR A 279 13.12 -13.00 14.96
CA THR A 279 12.54 -13.82 16.03
C THR A 279 11.08 -13.51 16.26
N GLY A 280 10.21 -14.38 15.74
CA GLY A 280 8.79 -14.41 16.11
C GLY A 280 7.83 -13.78 15.10
N PHE A 281 8.30 -13.00 14.12
CA PHE A 281 7.42 -12.47 13.05
C PHE A 281 6.71 -13.60 12.31
N ASP A 282 7.44 -14.57 11.77
CA ASP A 282 6.85 -15.71 11.05
C ASP A 282 5.82 -16.45 11.90
N LYS A 283 6.10 -16.59 13.20
CA LYS A 283 5.19 -17.26 14.13
C LYS A 283 3.90 -16.46 14.33
N VAL A 284 4.00 -15.17 14.63
CA VAL A 284 2.84 -14.29 14.89
C VAL A 284 2.02 -14.10 13.62
N TRP A 285 2.68 -13.89 12.48
CA TRP A 285 2.04 -13.63 11.20
C TRP A 285 1.39 -14.90 10.63
N ALA A 286 2.08 -16.05 10.63
CA ALA A 286 1.46 -17.31 10.20
C ALA A 286 0.28 -17.72 11.10
N ALA A 287 0.37 -17.46 12.41
CA ALA A 287 -0.74 -17.72 13.34
C ALA A 287 -1.96 -16.81 13.03
N ARG A 288 -1.73 -15.55 12.69
CA ARG A 288 -2.77 -14.62 12.23
C ARG A 288 -3.45 -15.14 10.97
N ASP A 289 -2.68 -15.47 9.93
CA ASP A 289 -3.25 -15.90 8.66
C ASP A 289 -4.03 -17.22 8.81
N ALA A 290 -3.51 -18.16 9.60
CA ALA A 290 -4.24 -19.38 9.94
C ALA A 290 -5.55 -19.09 10.68
N ALA A 291 -5.56 -18.17 11.64
CA ALA A 291 -6.75 -17.79 12.39
C ALA A 291 -7.79 -17.06 11.51
N LEU A 292 -7.37 -16.24 10.54
CA LEU A 292 -8.27 -15.62 9.57
C LEU A 292 -8.99 -16.68 8.72
N LEU A 293 -8.23 -17.64 8.16
CA LEU A 293 -8.81 -18.72 7.36
C LEU A 293 -9.71 -19.65 8.18
N ALA A 294 -9.33 -19.95 9.43
CA ALA A 294 -10.15 -20.74 10.33
C ALA A 294 -11.45 -20.02 10.73
N TYR A 295 -11.38 -18.72 11.04
CA TYR A 295 -12.57 -17.91 11.32
C TYR A 295 -13.53 -17.86 10.11
N ALA A 296 -12.98 -17.69 8.90
CA ALA A 296 -13.74 -17.75 7.66
C ALA A 296 -14.46 -19.10 7.45
N SER A 297 -13.83 -20.20 7.86
CA SER A 297 -14.44 -21.54 7.83
C SER A 297 -15.50 -21.79 8.92
N GLY A 298 -15.71 -20.83 9.82
CA GLY A 298 -16.73 -20.88 10.87
C GLY A 298 -16.22 -21.25 12.27
N ASP A 299 -14.91 -21.38 12.47
CA ASP A 299 -14.34 -21.57 13.81
C ASP A 299 -14.41 -20.28 14.62
N ALA A 300 -15.40 -20.20 15.52
CA ALA A 300 -15.59 -19.04 16.38
C ALA A 300 -14.44 -18.82 17.39
N ALA A 301 -13.70 -19.88 17.76
CA ALA A 301 -12.57 -19.76 18.69
C ALA A 301 -11.41 -18.97 18.06
N SER A 302 -11.27 -19.01 16.73
CA SER A 302 -10.26 -18.23 16.00
C SER A 302 -10.47 -16.72 16.13
N LYS A 303 -11.68 -16.25 16.47
CA LYS A 303 -11.93 -14.82 16.71
C LYS A 303 -11.12 -14.29 17.88
N SER A 304 -11.06 -15.00 19.01
CA SER A 304 -10.26 -14.57 20.17
C SER A 304 -8.76 -14.69 19.92
N ALA A 305 -8.33 -15.66 19.11
CA ALA A 305 -6.94 -15.73 18.66
C ALA A 305 -6.53 -14.45 17.91
N LEU A 306 -7.41 -13.91 17.07
CA LEU A 306 -7.20 -12.65 16.36
C LEU A 306 -7.28 -11.44 17.30
N THR A 307 -8.37 -11.29 18.07
CA THR A 307 -8.63 -10.06 18.84
C THR A 307 -7.77 -9.91 20.08
N ASP A 308 -7.28 -11.02 20.64
CA ASP A 308 -6.56 -11.01 21.91
C ASP A 308 -5.09 -11.39 21.72
N THR A 309 -4.83 -12.54 21.10
CA THR A 309 -3.47 -13.09 20.99
C THR A 309 -2.66 -12.37 19.93
N PHE A 310 -3.17 -12.27 18.71
CA PHE A 310 -2.49 -11.55 17.63
C PHE A 310 -2.31 -10.07 17.97
N VAL A 311 -3.36 -9.38 18.42
CA VAL A 311 -3.27 -7.95 18.80
C VAL A 311 -2.15 -7.70 19.81
N ARG A 312 -2.08 -8.50 20.88
CA ARG A 312 -1.05 -8.38 21.91
C ARG A 312 0.34 -8.71 21.37
N ASP A 313 0.47 -9.87 20.71
CA ASP A 313 1.78 -10.39 20.31
C ASP A 313 2.38 -9.55 19.17
N PHE A 314 1.57 -9.09 18.22
CA PHE A 314 2.00 -8.21 17.13
C PHE A 314 2.26 -6.78 17.62
N GLY A 315 1.42 -6.25 18.52
CA GLY A 315 1.66 -4.95 19.15
C GLY A 315 3.01 -4.89 19.87
N ALA A 316 3.35 -5.94 20.62
CA ALA A 316 4.65 -6.08 21.27
C ALA A 316 5.79 -6.25 20.25
N LEU A 317 5.62 -7.09 19.23
CA LEU A 317 6.65 -7.37 18.23
C LEU A 317 7.01 -6.14 17.40
N GLY A 318 5.99 -5.42 16.91
CA GLY A 318 6.17 -4.27 16.03
C GLY A 318 6.29 -2.93 16.74
N HIS A 319 6.22 -2.90 18.07
CA HIS A 319 6.11 -1.66 18.86
C HIS A 319 4.95 -0.76 18.38
N VAL A 320 3.86 -1.39 17.94
CA VAL A 320 2.68 -0.73 17.38
C VAL A 320 1.64 -0.55 18.47
N GLY A 321 0.94 0.60 18.45
CA GLY A 321 -0.16 0.84 19.37
C GLY A 321 -1.27 -0.22 19.24
N HIS A 322 -1.64 -0.84 20.36
CA HIS A 322 -2.69 -1.89 20.39
C HIS A 322 -3.98 -1.44 19.69
N ALA A 323 -4.39 -0.18 19.85
CA ALA A 323 -5.60 0.35 19.23
C ALA A 323 -5.60 0.27 17.70
N ALA A 324 -4.44 0.50 17.05
CA ALA A 324 -4.31 0.39 15.60
C ALA A 324 -4.45 -1.07 15.14
N VAL A 325 -3.78 -2.00 15.85
CA VAL A 325 -3.87 -3.44 15.56
C VAL A 325 -5.29 -3.97 15.79
N THR A 326 -5.95 -3.53 16.86
CA THR A 326 -7.37 -3.86 17.14
C THR A 326 -8.30 -3.34 16.06
N ALA A 327 -8.13 -2.09 15.62
CA ALA A 327 -8.95 -1.49 14.58
C ALA A 327 -8.81 -2.25 13.25
N GLN A 328 -7.57 -2.55 12.84
CA GLN A 328 -7.28 -3.33 11.64
C GLN A 328 -7.86 -4.74 11.72
N THR A 329 -7.64 -5.44 12.85
CA THR A 329 -8.18 -6.79 13.08
C THR A 329 -9.71 -6.80 13.05
N GLY A 330 -10.35 -5.80 13.68
CA GLY A 330 -11.79 -5.64 13.67
C GLY A 330 -12.36 -5.39 12.27
N ALA A 331 -11.70 -4.56 11.46
CA ALA A 331 -12.08 -4.31 10.08
C ALA A 331 -11.97 -5.58 9.21
N THR A 332 -10.89 -6.36 9.33
CA THR A 332 -10.77 -7.65 8.61
C THR A 332 -11.81 -8.67 9.08
N ILE A 333 -12.09 -8.76 10.39
CA ILE A 333 -13.17 -9.62 10.90
C ILE A 333 -14.52 -9.21 10.31
N LYS A 334 -14.79 -7.90 10.19
CA LYS A 334 -16.02 -7.40 9.57
C LYS A 334 -16.15 -7.88 8.13
N VAL A 335 -15.07 -7.81 7.33
CA VAL A 335 -15.07 -8.35 5.96
C VAL A 335 -15.47 -9.82 5.96
N ILE A 336 -14.86 -10.65 6.83
CA ILE A 336 -15.17 -12.08 6.90
C ILE A 336 -16.63 -12.32 7.33
N ASP A 337 -17.15 -11.52 8.27
CA ASP A 337 -18.54 -11.58 8.71
C ASP A 337 -19.50 -11.24 7.55
N ASP A 338 -19.20 -10.19 6.78
CA ASP A 338 -19.97 -9.78 5.59
C ASP A 338 -19.90 -10.84 4.47
N GLN A 339 -18.74 -11.46 4.23
CA GLN A 339 -18.58 -12.60 3.30
C GLN A 339 -19.48 -13.77 3.71
N ARG A 340 -19.42 -14.19 4.98
CA ARG A 340 -20.22 -15.30 5.52
C ARG A 340 -21.73 -15.01 5.48
N ALA A 341 -22.10 -13.75 5.68
CA ALA A 341 -23.48 -13.27 5.59
C ALA A 341 -23.96 -13.05 4.15
N LYS A 342 -23.06 -13.09 3.16
CA LYS A 342 -23.32 -12.70 1.76
C LYS A 342 -23.82 -11.25 1.64
N SER A 343 -23.27 -10.37 2.46
CA SER A 343 -23.55 -8.93 2.48
C SER A 343 -22.79 -8.19 1.38
N SER A 344 -23.00 -8.58 0.12
CA SER A 344 -22.21 -8.12 -1.02
C SER A 344 -22.23 -6.60 -1.28
N LYS A 345 -23.21 -5.85 -0.75
CA LYS A 345 -23.35 -4.40 -1.00
C LYS A 345 -22.34 -3.54 -0.23
N THR A 346 -21.85 -4.02 0.90
CA THR A 346 -20.90 -3.30 1.78
C THR A 346 -19.49 -3.87 1.72
N LEU A 347 -19.33 -5.04 1.09
CA LEU A 347 -18.09 -5.81 1.09
C LEU A 347 -16.90 -5.01 0.57
N ALA A 348 -17.03 -4.32 -0.57
CA ALA A 348 -15.96 -3.51 -1.13
C ALA A 348 -15.49 -2.38 -0.17
N ASP A 349 -16.41 -1.68 0.47
CA ASP A 349 -16.07 -0.62 1.43
C ASP A 349 -15.37 -1.20 2.66
N ASP A 350 -15.78 -2.38 3.13
CA ASP A 350 -15.13 -3.06 4.26
C ASP A 350 -13.73 -3.57 3.91
N ASP A 351 -13.53 -4.08 2.68
CA ASP A 351 -12.21 -4.47 2.18
C ASP A 351 -11.26 -3.27 2.17
N ARG A 352 -11.74 -2.14 1.65
CA ARG A 352 -11.00 -0.88 1.67
C ARG A 352 -10.71 -0.42 3.10
N ALA A 353 -11.68 -0.53 4.01
CA ALA A 353 -11.48 -0.17 5.41
C ALA A 353 -10.41 -1.05 6.08
N ALA A 354 -10.42 -2.36 5.84
CA ALA A 354 -9.43 -3.29 6.35
C ALA A 354 -8.02 -3.00 5.82
N ALA A 355 -7.90 -2.70 4.53
CA ALA A 355 -6.65 -2.34 3.88
C ALA A 355 -6.12 -0.97 4.35
N THR A 356 -6.98 0.04 4.43
CA THR A 356 -6.61 1.40 4.90
C THR A 356 -6.20 1.39 6.37
N ALA A 357 -6.81 0.54 7.20
CA ALA A 357 -6.44 0.39 8.61
C ALA A 357 -5.03 -0.18 8.82
N MET A 358 -4.36 -0.69 7.77
CA MET A 358 -2.94 -1.07 7.84
C MET A 358 -2.00 0.13 7.88
N GLN A 359 -2.39 1.29 7.34
CA GLN A 359 -1.46 2.41 7.21
C GLN A 359 -0.96 2.95 8.57
N PRO A 360 -1.81 3.18 9.59
CA PRO A 360 -1.32 3.59 10.91
C PRO A 360 -0.37 2.57 11.56
N ILE A 361 -0.52 1.29 11.23
CA ILE A 361 0.39 0.23 11.67
C ILE A 361 1.74 0.38 10.94
N ALA A 362 1.72 0.44 9.61
CA ALA A 362 2.91 0.61 8.78
C ALA A 362 3.72 1.86 9.18
N ASP A 363 3.05 2.99 9.36
CA ASP A 363 3.68 4.28 9.68
C ASP A 363 4.26 4.35 11.11
N SER A 364 3.88 3.40 11.97
CA SER A 364 4.39 3.29 13.35
C SER A 364 5.63 2.40 13.48
N ILE A 365 5.87 1.51 12.51
CA ILE A 365 7.00 0.60 12.49
C ILE A 365 8.23 1.37 11.99
N ARG A 366 9.30 1.40 12.78
CA ARG A 366 10.54 2.13 12.49
C ARG A 366 11.78 1.31 12.78
#